data_AF-A0A9Q9B9Z8-F1
#
_entry.id   AF-A0A9Q9B9Z8-F1
#
_cell.length_a   1.000
_cell.length_b   1.000
_cell.length_c   1.000
_cell.angle_alpha   90.00
_cell.angle_beta   90.00
_cell.angle_gamma   90.00
#
_symmetry.space_group_name_H-M   'P 1'
#
loop_
_entity.id
_entity.type
_entity.pdbx_description
1 polymer ?
#
loop_
_entity_poly.entity_id
_entity_poly.type
_entity_poly.pdbx_seq_one_letter_code
_entity_poly.pdbx_strand_id
1 'polypeptide(L)'
;MKKLFFYIVFILISTVFTEEASLEQKTPENKNETAQKLEDTDSTFAELPAGYREISLGMNMDAAKKALLKDSIFGYRGERDISLLPGKNRSLIETKGSSNIKRAWFQFYEENLYIIIIQMDTDKIDYYSMYSALTSKYGEPLSIDPKRAVWKNETVSMILERPLAIKYIDLKVFNELLEKSQTDKAYSDILREEFINDF
;
A
#
# COMPACT_ATOMS: atom_id res chain seq x y z
N MET A 1 -5.45 44.17 -14.17
CA MET A 1 -5.15 45.35 -13.35
C MET A 1 -6.16 45.46 -12.21
N LYS A 2 -5.77 45.14 -10.97
CA LYS A 2 -6.49 45.56 -9.74
C LYS A 2 -5.55 45.47 -8.53
N LYS A 3 -5.04 46.66 -8.19
CA LYS A 3 -4.77 47.26 -6.87
C LYS A 3 -3.89 46.50 -5.86
N LEU A 4 -2.63 46.94 -5.86
CA LEU A 4 -1.65 46.97 -4.77
C LEU A 4 -2.16 47.86 -3.62
N PHE A 5 -2.02 47.42 -2.36
CA PHE A 5 -2.09 48.31 -1.20
C PHE A 5 -0.94 48.00 -0.24
N PHE A 6 -0.05 48.98 -0.12
CA PHE A 6 0.93 49.19 0.94
C PHE A 6 0.24 49.26 2.31
N TYR A 7 0.96 48.99 3.41
CA TYR A 7 1.39 50.05 4.35
C TYR A 7 2.20 49.51 5.55
N ILE A 8 3.31 50.22 5.80
CA ILE A 8 4.03 50.48 7.06
C ILE A 8 4.95 49.39 7.63
N VAL A 9 6.21 49.57 7.28
CA VAL A 9 7.37 49.31 8.15
C VAL A 9 7.43 50.41 9.20
N PHE A 10 7.47 50.06 10.48
CA PHE A 10 7.91 50.95 11.55
C PHE A 10 9.17 50.38 12.18
N ILE A 11 10.22 51.19 12.09
CA ILE A 11 11.56 50.99 12.61
C ILE A 11 11.52 51.23 14.14
N LEU A 12 12.52 50.70 14.85
CA LEU A 12 13.38 51.41 15.82
C LEU A 12 13.47 50.78 17.23
N ILE A 13 14.72 50.50 17.59
CA ILE A 13 15.42 50.71 18.88
C ILE A 13 16.14 49.47 19.40
N SER A 14 17.40 49.42 18.98
CA SER A 14 18.56 48.87 19.68
C SER A 14 18.63 49.29 21.15
N THR A 15 18.93 48.34 22.04
CA THR A 15 19.74 48.63 23.23
C THR A 15 20.90 47.64 23.30
N VAL A 16 22.08 48.24 23.39
CA VAL A 16 23.40 47.66 23.64
C VAL A 16 23.42 47.17 25.08
N PHE A 17 24.03 46.01 25.34
CA PHE A 17 24.61 45.75 26.66
C PHE A 17 26.02 45.18 26.52
N THR A 18 26.89 45.82 27.28
CA THR A 18 28.35 45.79 27.28
C THR A 18 28.89 44.64 28.13
N GLU A 19 30.04 44.14 27.70
CA GLU A 19 30.95 43.20 28.35
C GLU A 19 31.70 43.85 29.52
N GLU A 20 31.77 43.19 30.69
CA GLU A 20 32.95 43.12 31.58
C GLU A 20 32.64 42.36 32.88
N ALA A 21 33.46 41.35 33.22
CA ALA A 21 34.16 41.20 34.50
C ALA A 21 34.64 39.75 34.73
N SER A 22 35.90 39.65 35.15
CA SER A 22 36.76 38.48 35.28
C SER A 22 36.64 37.72 36.62
N LEU A 23 36.88 36.40 36.51
CA LEU A 23 37.60 35.47 37.42
C LEU A 23 37.41 35.56 38.95
N GLU A 24 36.85 34.47 39.52
CA GLU A 24 37.44 33.79 40.69
C GLU A 24 36.98 32.32 40.76
N GLN A 25 37.95 31.41 40.95
CA GLN A 25 37.76 29.95 41.07
C GLN A 25 37.36 29.54 42.49
N LYS A 26 36.46 28.55 42.62
CA LYS A 26 36.54 27.48 43.64
C LYS A 26 35.65 26.28 43.26
N THR A 27 36.27 25.13 43.07
CA THR A 27 35.69 23.77 43.02
C THR A 27 35.90 23.17 44.43
N PRO A 28 35.05 22.27 44.99
CA PRO A 28 34.82 20.95 44.41
C PRO A 28 33.42 20.31 44.53
N GLU A 29 33.24 19.28 43.70
CA GLU A 29 32.44 18.06 43.91
C GLU A 29 30.90 18.08 43.79
N ASN A 30 30.39 17.42 42.75
CA ASN A 30 29.72 16.09 42.82
C ASN A 30 28.40 15.98 42.02
N LYS A 31 28.41 15.02 41.08
CA LYS A 31 27.32 14.15 40.59
C LYS A 31 26.17 14.70 39.73
N ASN A 32 26.12 14.06 38.57
CA ASN A 32 24.94 13.52 37.87
C ASN A 32 24.29 14.38 36.78
N GLU A 33 24.75 14.10 35.56
CA GLU A 33 23.93 13.55 34.47
C GLU A 33 22.49 14.06 34.34
N THR A 34 22.27 14.94 33.35
CA THR A 34 21.02 14.94 32.60
C THR A 34 21.29 15.37 31.15
N ALA A 35 21.99 14.51 30.40
CA ALA A 35 21.82 14.49 28.95
C ALA A 35 20.66 13.54 28.69
N GLN A 36 19.49 14.10 28.40
CA GLN A 36 18.30 13.34 28.01
C GLN A 36 18.62 12.56 26.74
N LYS A 37 18.93 11.28 26.94
CA LYS A 37 18.88 10.22 25.94
C LYS A 37 17.44 10.16 25.46
N LEU A 38 17.16 10.73 24.29
CA LEU A 38 15.93 10.48 23.56
C LEU A 38 15.87 8.98 23.32
N GLU A 39 14.87 8.36 23.93
CA GLU A 39 14.57 6.95 23.80
C GLU A 39 14.23 6.66 22.34
N ASP A 40 15.19 6.02 21.66
CA ASP A 40 14.96 5.31 20.41
C ASP A 40 13.97 4.18 20.74
N THR A 41 12.68 4.50 20.67
CA THR A 41 11.64 3.49 20.69
C THR A 41 11.74 2.83 19.33
N ASP A 42 12.55 1.77 19.25
CA ASP A 42 12.64 0.87 18.10
C ASP A 42 11.26 0.22 17.91
N SER A 43 10.35 0.98 17.30
CA SER A 43 9.07 0.52 16.81
C SER A 43 9.36 -0.31 15.57
N THR A 44 9.77 -1.55 15.80
CA THR A 44 10.05 -2.49 14.71
C THR A 44 8.72 -2.86 14.06
N PHE A 45 8.41 -2.23 12.92
CA PHE A 45 7.21 -2.54 12.13
C PHE A 45 7.27 -3.98 11.60
N ALA A 46 6.09 -4.59 11.41
CA ALA A 46 6.01 -5.93 10.84
C ALA A 46 6.32 -5.94 9.34
N GLU A 47 6.83 -7.07 8.84
CA GLU A 47 6.99 -7.27 7.39
C GLU A 47 5.63 -7.30 6.68
N LEU A 48 5.62 -6.84 5.42
CA LEU A 48 4.41 -6.88 4.59
C LEU A 48 4.03 -8.32 4.26
N PRO A 49 2.77 -8.72 4.53
CA PRO A 49 2.34 -10.08 4.28
C PRO A 49 2.14 -10.29 2.78
N ALA A 50 2.52 -11.47 2.29
CA ALA A 50 2.28 -11.92 0.92
C ALA A 50 0.84 -12.43 0.71
N GLY A 51 -0.12 -11.98 1.50
CA GLY A 51 -1.51 -12.42 1.41
C GLY A 51 -2.32 -12.15 2.68
N TYR A 52 -3.42 -12.89 2.83
CA TYR A 52 -4.33 -12.73 3.95
C TYR A 52 -4.76 -14.10 4.48
N ARG A 53 -4.57 -14.30 5.79
CA ARG A 53 -4.81 -15.58 6.47
C ARG A 53 -3.98 -16.70 5.81
N GLU A 54 -4.58 -17.86 5.55
CA GLU A 54 -3.91 -19.00 4.91
C GLU A 54 -3.85 -18.86 3.37
N ILE A 55 -4.30 -17.75 2.78
CA ILE A 55 -4.22 -17.51 1.33
C ILE A 55 -3.03 -16.61 1.04
N SER A 56 -2.10 -17.08 0.21
CA SER A 56 -0.86 -16.36 -0.12
C SER A 56 -0.59 -16.33 -1.62
N LEU A 57 0.07 -15.26 -2.05
CA LEU A 57 0.63 -15.13 -3.40
C LEU A 57 1.56 -16.31 -3.69
N GLY A 58 1.59 -16.75 -4.94
CA GLY A 58 2.34 -17.93 -5.40
C GLY A 58 1.67 -19.28 -5.11
N MET A 59 0.54 -19.32 -4.37
CA MET A 59 -0.23 -20.57 -4.24
C MET A 59 -0.76 -21.02 -5.59
N ASN A 60 -0.62 -22.31 -5.89
CA ASN A 60 -1.29 -22.87 -7.03
C ASN A 60 -2.81 -22.95 -6.83
N MET A 61 -3.55 -23.11 -7.92
CA MET A 61 -5.01 -23.19 -7.95
C MET A 61 -5.58 -24.19 -6.92
N ASP A 62 -5.08 -25.42 -6.88
CA ASP A 62 -5.59 -26.46 -5.98
C ASP A 62 -5.34 -26.15 -4.50
N ALA A 63 -4.18 -25.60 -4.16
CA ALA A 63 -3.85 -25.17 -2.81
C ALA A 63 -4.76 -24.02 -2.37
N ALA A 64 -4.97 -23.03 -3.25
CA ALA A 64 -5.87 -21.92 -2.98
C ALA A 64 -7.31 -22.41 -2.77
N LYS A 65 -7.84 -23.30 -3.61
CA LYS A 65 -9.18 -23.90 -3.45
C LYS A 65 -9.33 -24.60 -2.10
N LYS A 66 -8.36 -25.40 -1.68
CA LYS A 66 -8.38 -26.11 -0.40
C LYS A 66 -8.40 -25.14 0.79
N ALA A 67 -7.55 -24.12 0.75
CA ALA A 67 -7.50 -23.11 1.80
C ALA A 67 -8.78 -22.26 1.86
N LEU A 68 -9.36 -21.92 0.71
CA LEU A 68 -10.64 -21.20 0.62
C LEU A 68 -11.83 -22.03 1.12
N LEU A 69 -11.84 -23.35 0.88
CA LEU A 69 -12.86 -24.25 1.42
C LEU A 69 -12.75 -24.40 2.95
N LYS A 70 -11.53 -24.37 3.48
CA LYS A 70 -11.26 -24.50 4.92
C LYS A 70 -11.70 -23.26 5.70
N ASP A 71 -11.60 -22.08 5.09
CA ASP A 71 -11.94 -20.81 5.74
C ASP A 71 -13.29 -20.25 5.27
N SER A 72 -14.32 -20.47 6.09
CA SER A 72 -15.70 -20.05 5.81
C SER A 72 -15.87 -18.54 5.65
N ILE A 73 -14.90 -17.71 6.07
CA ILE A 73 -14.98 -16.25 5.88
C ILE A 73 -15.04 -15.86 4.41
N PHE A 74 -14.43 -16.65 3.52
CA PHE A 74 -14.41 -16.37 2.09
C PHE A 74 -15.65 -16.85 1.37
N GLY A 75 -16.43 -17.77 1.96
CA GLY A 75 -17.67 -18.26 1.36
C GLY A 75 -17.49 -18.95 -0.01
N TYR A 76 -16.34 -19.58 -0.23
CA TYR A 76 -16.04 -20.30 -1.47
C TYR A 76 -16.88 -21.58 -1.60
N ARG A 77 -17.46 -21.81 -2.79
CA ARG A 77 -18.44 -22.88 -3.05
C ARG A 77 -17.94 -23.96 -4.00
N GLY A 78 -16.65 -23.95 -4.33
CA GLY A 78 -16.03 -24.86 -5.30
C GLY A 78 -16.01 -24.30 -6.72
N GLU A 79 -15.98 -25.19 -7.72
CA GLU A 79 -15.74 -24.85 -9.13
C GLU A 79 -16.68 -23.79 -9.72
N ARG A 80 -17.89 -23.61 -9.17
CA ARG A 80 -18.85 -22.59 -9.63
C ARG A 80 -18.37 -21.15 -9.46
N ASP A 81 -17.41 -20.91 -8.58
CA ASP A 81 -16.86 -19.59 -8.32
C ASP A 81 -15.66 -19.27 -9.24
N ILE A 82 -15.31 -20.16 -10.17
CA ILE A 82 -14.16 -20.02 -11.08
C ILE A 82 -14.61 -19.47 -12.43
N SER A 83 -13.91 -18.45 -12.91
CA SER A 83 -14.06 -17.88 -14.25
C SER A 83 -12.73 -17.90 -14.98
N LEU A 84 -12.76 -18.09 -16.30
CA LEU A 84 -11.60 -17.86 -17.16
C LEU A 84 -11.56 -16.37 -17.54
N LEU A 85 -10.39 -15.76 -17.45
CA LEU A 85 -10.21 -14.36 -17.83
C LEU A 85 -9.69 -14.26 -19.27
N PRO A 86 -9.97 -13.15 -19.98
CA PRO A 86 -9.34 -12.88 -21.27
C PRO A 86 -7.80 -12.87 -21.15
N GLY A 87 -7.14 -13.50 -22.12
CA GLY A 87 -5.69 -13.73 -22.11
C GLY A 87 -5.32 -15.18 -21.79
N LYS A 88 -4.23 -15.68 -22.35
CA LYS A 88 -3.80 -17.06 -22.13
C LYS A 88 -3.45 -17.29 -20.66
N ASN A 89 -3.88 -18.43 -20.11
CA ASN A 89 -3.55 -18.94 -18.77
C ASN A 89 -3.95 -18.00 -17.62
N ARG A 90 -5.09 -17.31 -17.74
CA ARG A 90 -5.64 -16.47 -16.67
C ARG A 90 -6.98 -16.99 -16.18
N SER A 91 -7.12 -17.07 -14.87
CA SER A 91 -8.37 -17.46 -14.22
C SER A 91 -8.61 -16.64 -12.96
N LEU A 92 -9.84 -16.67 -12.49
CA LEU A 92 -10.35 -15.89 -11.37
C LEU A 92 -11.21 -16.78 -10.50
N ILE A 93 -10.96 -16.79 -9.19
CA ILE A 93 -11.96 -17.22 -8.21
C ILE A 93 -12.61 -15.96 -7.63
N GLU A 94 -13.94 -15.89 -7.72
CA GLU A 94 -14.73 -14.81 -7.10
C GLU A 94 -15.67 -15.38 -6.04
N THR A 95 -15.57 -14.87 -4.82
CA THR A 95 -16.37 -15.37 -3.70
C THR A 95 -17.16 -14.27 -3.03
N LYS A 96 -18.37 -14.59 -2.58
CA LYS A 96 -19.11 -13.75 -1.62
C LYS A 96 -18.58 -14.09 -0.24
N GLY A 97 -17.97 -13.12 0.43
CA GLY A 97 -17.46 -13.31 1.78
C GLY A 97 -18.58 -13.29 2.83
N SER A 98 -18.17 -13.45 4.08
CA SER A 98 -19.03 -13.26 5.25
C SER A 98 -18.42 -12.30 6.27
N SER A 99 -19.17 -11.98 7.32
CA SER A 99 -18.79 -11.00 8.36
C SER A 99 -18.45 -9.64 7.75
N ASN A 100 -17.16 -9.30 7.69
CA ASN A 100 -16.65 -8.01 7.22
C ASN A 100 -16.20 -8.04 5.76
N ILE A 101 -16.18 -9.21 5.12
CA ILE A 101 -15.82 -9.36 3.70
C ILE A 101 -17.11 -9.36 2.90
N LYS A 102 -17.25 -8.37 2.02
CA LYS A 102 -18.35 -8.30 1.05
C LYS A 102 -18.08 -9.24 -0.13
N ARG A 103 -16.84 -9.22 -0.63
CA ARG A 103 -16.41 -10.00 -1.79
C ARG A 103 -14.89 -10.18 -1.79
N ALA A 104 -14.42 -11.30 -2.34
CA ALA A 104 -13.01 -11.51 -2.58
C ALA A 104 -12.76 -12.01 -4.01
N TRP A 105 -11.60 -11.66 -4.55
CA TRP A 105 -11.12 -12.10 -5.86
C TRP A 105 -9.70 -12.61 -5.75
N PHE A 106 -9.45 -13.74 -6.38
CA PHE A 106 -8.15 -14.39 -6.44
C PHE A 106 -7.83 -14.62 -7.93
N GLN A 107 -6.86 -13.86 -8.46
CA GLN A 107 -6.47 -13.95 -9.87
C GLN A 107 -5.23 -14.82 -10.01
N PHE A 108 -5.29 -15.71 -10.99
CA PHE A 108 -4.23 -16.68 -11.28
C PHE A 108 -3.65 -16.41 -12.65
N TYR A 109 -2.34 -16.59 -12.76
CA TYR A 109 -1.59 -16.59 -14.00
C TYR A 109 -0.68 -17.82 -13.99
N GLU A 110 -0.75 -18.63 -15.05
CA GLU A 110 -0.04 -19.91 -15.12
C GLU A 110 -0.29 -20.79 -13.87
N GLU A 111 -1.56 -20.90 -13.48
CA GLU A 111 -2.04 -21.63 -12.30
C GLU A 111 -1.58 -21.09 -10.93
N ASN A 112 -0.85 -19.97 -10.88
CA ASN A 112 -0.35 -19.39 -9.64
C ASN A 112 -1.07 -18.09 -9.28
N LEU A 113 -1.46 -17.95 -8.01
CA LEU A 113 -2.14 -16.78 -7.46
C LEU A 113 -1.21 -15.57 -7.42
N TYR A 114 -1.54 -14.51 -8.15
CA TYR A 114 -0.69 -13.31 -8.24
C TYR A 114 -1.39 -12.01 -7.80
N ILE A 115 -2.72 -12.01 -7.69
CA ILE A 115 -3.48 -10.91 -7.08
C ILE A 115 -4.55 -11.47 -6.14
N ILE A 116 -4.61 -10.92 -4.93
CA ILE A 116 -5.70 -11.10 -3.97
C ILE A 116 -6.37 -9.74 -3.77
N ILE A 117 -7.69 -9.68 -3.89
CA ILE A 117 -8.49 -8.47 -3.60
C ILE A 117 -9.56 -8.85 -2.59
N ILE A 118 -9.60 -8.15 -1.45
CA ILE A 118 -10.63 -8.33 -0.44
C ILE A 118 -11.38 -7.00 -0.31
N GLN A 119 -12.62 -6.98 -0.78
CA GLN A 119 -13.53 -5.88 -0.58
C GLN A 119 -14.29 -6.09 0.72
N MET A 120 -14.19 -5.10 1.60
CA MET A 120 -14.86 -5.12 2.90
C MET A 120 -16.25 -4.49 2.81
N ASP A 121 -17.08 -4.81 3.80
CA ASP A 121 -18.40 -4.24 3.98
C ASP A 121 -18.31 -2.83 4.60
N THR A 122 -18.58 -1.79 3.81
CA THR A 122 -18.48 -0.39 4.21
C THR A 122 -19.52 0.03 5.24
N ASP A 123 -20.58 -0.76 5.42
CA ASP A 123 -21.58 -0.52 6.45
C ASP A 123 -21.09 -1.00 7.83
N LYS A 124 -19.99 -1.77 7.88
CA LYS A 124 -19.42 -2.37 9.10
C LYS A 124 -18.02 -1.83 9.43
N ILE A 125 -17.23 -1.50 8.41
CA ILE A 125 -15.86 -1.02 8.55
C ILE A 125 -15.70 0.22 7.68
N ASP A 126 -15.02 1.24 8.21
CA ASP A 126 -14.64 2.42 7.44
C ASP A 126 -13.17 2.39 7.00
N TYR A 127 -12.85 3.21 6.01
CA TYR A 127 -11.51 3.32 5.46
C TYR A 127 -10.47 3.79 6.47
N TYR A 128 -10.81 4.74 7.34
CA TYR A 128 -9.85 5.33 8.28
C TYR A 128 -9.43 4.30 9.35
N SER A 129 -10.36 3.48 9.81
CA SER A 129 -10.08 2.35 10.71
C SER A 129 -9.08 1.37 10.08
N MET A 130 -9.29 0.98 8.81
CA MET A 130 -8.36 0.10 8.09
C MET A 130 -7.01 0.77 7.85
N TYR A 131 -6.99 2.02 7.42
CA TYR A 131 -5.77 2.79 7.20
C TYR A 131 -4.93 2.84 8.48
N SER A 132 -5.54 3.24 9.59
CA SER A 132 -4.87 3.37 10.89
C SER A 132 -4.33 2.04 11.39
N ALA A 133 -5.09 0.95 11.22
CA ALA A 133 -4.64 -0.40 11.59
C ALA A 133 -3.44 -0.86 10.75
N LEU A 134 -3.43 -0.57 9.44
CA LEU A 134 -2.31 -0.90 8.57
C LEU A 134 -1.07 -0.05 8.90
N THR A 135 -1.23 1.26 9.08
CA THR A 135 -0.12 2.16 9.45
C THR A 135 0.49 1.78 10.80
N SER A 136 -0.35 1.48 11.79
CA SER A 136 0.13 1.02 13.10
C SER A 136 0.91 -0.30 13.03
N LYS A 137 0.63 -1.15 12.04
CA LYS A 137 1.25 -2.47 11.93
C LYS A 137 2.49 -2.50 11.03
N TYR A 138 2.45 -1.76 9.92
CA TYR A 138 3.42 -1.85 8.83
C TYR A 138 4.16 -0.52 8.56
N GLY A 139 3.91 0.52 9.35
CA GLY A 139 4.45 1.86 9.15
C GLY A 139 3.68 2.67 8.11
N GLU A 140 4.15 3.88 7.82
CA GLU A 140 3.52 4.75 6.81
C GLU A 140 3.55 4.12 5.41
N PRO A 141 2.52 4.33 4.58
CA PRO A 141 2.54 3.88 3.19
C PRO A 141 3.63 4.59 2.39
N LEU A 142 4.22 3.90 1.42
CA LEU A 142 5.18 4.45 0.47
C LEU A 142 4.58 5.58 -0.38
N SER A 143 3.28 5.49 -0.69
CA SER A 143 2.57 6.55 -1.41
C SER A 143 1.10 6.58 -1.03
N ILE A 144 0.52 7.79 -1.03
CA ILE A 144 -0.90 8.02 -0.79
C ILE A 144 -1.45 9.02 -1.82
N ASP A 145 -2.62 8.71 -2.36
CA ASP A 145 -3.41 9.59 -3.19
C ASP A 145 -4.90 9.54 -2.73
N PRO A 146 -5.79 10.41 -3.25
CA PRO A 146 -7.19 10.42 -2.81
C PRO A 146 -7.93 9.09 -2.97
N LYS A 147 -7.46 8.19 -3.84
CA LYS A 147 -8.08 6.89 -4.14
C LYS A 147 -7.44 5.75 -3.36
N ARG A 148 -6.16 5.83 -2.95
CA ARG A 148 -5.45 4.70 -2.35
C ARG A 148 -4.23 5.06 -1.51
N ALA A 149 -3.86 4.15 -0.61
CA ALA A 149 -2.57 4.09 0.08
C ALA A 149 -1.83 2.81 -0.28
N VAL A 150 -0.51 2.89 -0.49
CA VAL A 150 0.31 1.79 -1.02
C VAL A 150 1.46 1.50 -0.06
N TRP A 151 1.54 0.27 0.42
CA TRP A 151 2.73 -0.32 1.03
C TRP A 151 3.39 -1.25 0.02
N LYS A 152 4.73 -1.23 -0.06
CA LYS A 152 5.46 -2.00 -1.06
C LYS A 152 6.83 -2.40 -0.53
N ASN A 153 7.22 -3.64 -0.77
CA ASN A 153 8.60 -4.12 -0.63
C ASN A 153 9.09 -4.67 -1.98
N GLU A 154 10.14 -5.50 -1.98
CA GLU A 154 10.72 -6.05 -3.21
C GLU A 154 9.79 -7.02 -3.94
N THR A 155 8.92 -7.75 -3.23
CA THR A 155 8.14 -8.86 -3.78
C THR A 155 6.64 -8.60 -3.81
N VAL A 156 6.12 -7.75 -2.91
CA VAL A 156 4.69 -7.54 -2.70
C VAL A 156 4.35 -6.05 -2.75
N SER A 157 3.22 -5.73 -3.40
CA SER A 157 2.51 -4.47 -3.18
C SER A 157 1.18 -4.73 -2.49
N MET A 158 1.00 -4.12 -1.31
CA MET A 158 -0.24 -4.11 -0.56
C MET A 158 -0.91 -2.73 -0.70
N ILE A 159 -2.14 -2.70 -1.22
CA ILE A 159 -2.83 -1.44 -1.57
C ILE A 159 -4.18 -1.38 -0.87
N LEU A 160 -4.39 -0.36 -0.05
CA LEU A 160 -5.71 -0.01 0.48
C LEU A 160 -6.37 0.99 -0.47
N GLU A 161 -7.50 0.63 -1.07
CA GLU A 161 -8.24 1.45 -2.03
C GLU A 161 -9.60 1.87 -1.49
N ARG A 162 -10.07 3.05 -1.92
CA ARG A 162 -11.44 3.51 -1.71
C ARG A 162 -12.39 2.83 -2.71
N PRO A 163 -13.65 2.49 -2.31
CA PRO A 163 -14.26 2.83 -1.03
C PRO A 163 -13.73 2.01 0.16
N LEU A 164 -13.52 0.70 0.01
CA LEU A 164 -12.82 -0.13 1.01
C LEU A 164 -12.40 -1.50 0.46
N ALA A 165 -11.22 -1.58 -0.14
CA ALA A 165 -10.63 -2.85 -0.57
C ALA A 165 -9.14 -2.90 -0.25
N ILE A 166 -8.66 -4.06 0.21
CA ILE A 166 -7.22 -4.34 0.34
C ILE A 166 -6.80 -5.26 -0.81
N LYS A 167 -5.70 -4.93 -1.47
CA LYS A 167 -5.09 -5.74 -2.53
C LYS A 167 -3.72 -6.21 -2.13
N TYR A 168 -3.37 -7.42 -2.52
CA TYR A 168 -2.02 -7.97 -2.47
C TYR A 168 -1.63 -8.34 -3.90
N ILE A 169 -0.47 -7.89 -4.35
CA ILE A 169 0.01 -8.08 -5.72
C ILE A 169 1.43 -8.65 -5.67
N ASP A 170 1.66 -9.76 -6.36
CA ASP A 170 3.00 -10.28 -6.65
C ASP A 170 3.65 -9.37 -7.70
N LEU A 171 4.71 -8.65 -7.30
CA LEU A 171 5.36 -7.67 -8.15
C LEU A 171 6.07 -8.31 -9.34
N LYS A 172 6.63 -9.51 -9.19
CA LYS A 172 7.34 -10.20 -10.27
C LYS A 172 6.37 -10.55 -11.39
N VAL A 173 5.29 -11.26 -11.03
CA VAL A 173 4.27 -11.67 -12.01
C VAL A 173 3.54 -10.46 -12.60
N PHE A 174 3.23 -9.47 -11.77
CA PHE A 174 2.55 -8.26 -12.25
C PHE A 174 3.37 -7.48 -13.28
N ASN A 175 4.67 -7.31 -13.04
CA ASN A 175 5.56 -6.61 -13.98
C ASN A 175 5.74 -7.38 -15.29
N GLU A 176 5.90 -8.71 -15.23
CA GLU A 176 5.94 -9.56 -16.43
C GLU A 176 4.68 -9.38 -17.29
N LEU A 177 3.51 -9.38 -16.66
CA LEU A 177 2.24 -9.19 -17.36
C LEU A 177 2.09 -7.78 -17.96
N LEU A 178 2.65 -6.77 -17.31
CA LEU A 178 2.67 -5.41 -17.85
C LEU A 178 3.53 -5.33 -19.12
N GLU A 179 4.74 -5.88 -19.10
CA GLU A 179 5.65 -5.90 -20.25
C GLU A 179 5.03 -6.64 -21.45
N LYS A 180 4.41 -7.80 -21.18
CA LYS A 180 3.70 -8.57 -22.21
C LYS A 180 2.52 -7.78 -22.81
N SER A 181 1.74 -7.10 -21.98
CA SER A 181 0.60 -6.30 -22.46
C SER A 181 1.00 -5.11 -23.33
N GLN A 182 2.14 -4.47 -23.03
CA GLN A 182 2.67 -3.39 -23.86
C GLN A 182 3.14 -3.92 -25.23
N THR A 183 3.78 -5.09 -25.23
CA THR A 183 4.20 -5.78 -26.45
C THR A 183 3.00 -6.17 -27.33
N ASP A 184 1.96 -6.77 -26.72
CA ASP A 184 0.75 -7.18 -27.43
C ASP A 184 0.01 -5.98 -28.04
N LYS A 185 -0.04 -4.86 -27.31
CA LYS A 185 -0.65 -3.62 -27.81
C LYS A 185 0.11 -3.07 -29.01
N ALA A 186 1.44 -2.99 -28.93
CA ALA A 186 2.27 -2.53 -30.04
C ALA A 186 2.09 -3.42 -31.29
N TYR A 187 2.00 -4.74 -31.12
CA TYR A 187 1.74 -5.66 -32.21
C TYR A 187 0.32 -5.49 -32.81
N SER A 188 -0.70 -5.32 -31.96
CA SER A 188 -2.06 -5.05 -32.42
C SER A 188 -2.17 -3.73 -33.19
N ASP A 189 -1.41 -2.71 -32.79
CA ASP A 189 -1.38 -1.42 -33.49
C ASP A 189 -0.75 -1.58 -34.89
N ILE A 190 0.35 -2.34 -35.01
CA ILE A 190 0.98 -2.67 -36.30
C ILE A 190 0.00 -3.42 -37.23
N LEU A 191 -0.64 -4.48 -36.74
CA LEU A 191 -1.62 -5.24 -37.55
C LEU A 191 -2.79 -4.37 -38.03
N ARG A 192 -3.21 -3.41 -37.20
CA ARG A 192 -4.27 -2.47 -37.56
C ARG A 192 -3.81 -1.53 -38.68
N GLU A 193 -2.57 -1.04 -38.61
CA GLU A 193 -1.99 -0.19 -39.66
C GLU A 193 -1.81 -0.96 -40.97
N GLU A 194 -1.28 -2.18 -40.94
CA GLU A 194 -1.16 -3.06 -42.12
C GLU A 194 -2.52 -3.28 -42.79
N PHE A 195 -3.54 -3.66 -42.01
CA PHE A 195 -4.90 -3.85 -42.54
C PHE A 195 -5.48 -2.57 -43.17
N ILE A 196 -5.21 -1.39 -42.61
CA ILE A 196 -5.67 -0.12 -43.20
C ILE A 196 -4.95 0.15 -44.52
N ASN A 197 -3.66 -0.17 -44.61
CA ASN A 197 -2.86 0.05 -45.81
C ASN A 197 -3.21 -0.91 -46.96
N ASP A 198 -3.96 -1.99 -46.68
CA ASP A 198 -4.47 -2.92 -47.69
C ASP A 198 -5.69 -2.38 -48.48
N PHE A 199 -6.25 -1.23 -48.08
CA PHE A 199 -7.37 -0.54 -48.76
C PHE A 199 -6.95 0.83 -49.32
#